data_AF-A0A2V9KPV0-F1
#
_entry.id   AF-A0A2V9KPV0-F1
#
_cell.length_a   1.000
_cell.length_b   1.000
_cell.length_c   1.000
_cell.angle_alpha   90.00
_cell.angle_beta   90.00
_cell.angle_gamma   90.00
#
_symmetry.space_group_name_H-M   'P 1'
#
loop_
_entity.id
_entity.type
_entity.pdbx_description
1 polymer ?
#
loop_
_entity_poly.entity_id
_entity_poly.type
_entity_poly.pdbx_seq_one_letter_code
_entity_poly.pdbx_strand_id
1 'polypeptide(L)'
;PDAELHGKDIDTVELYLRELRASYPKNVRFYTHYYEFYRNGGFGKQFPCRHPSRLISMKPDGSIHLPCAFVTLFQSQAPVEEIFASDKVKRIIAQEATLWDFCKGCKIGCPYEVSAYTNSPMLALESGLNFLRII
;
A
#
# COMPACT_ATOMS: atom_id res chain seq x y z
N PRO A 1 -4.79 -11.02 -20.14
CA PRO A 1 -6.19 -10.67 -19.84
C PRO A 1 -6.30 -10.21 -18.39
N ASP A 2 -6.61 -8.93 -18.15
CA ASP A 2 -6.83 -8.44 -16.79
C ASP A 2 -7.97 -9.23 -16.15
N ALA A 3 -7.66 -9.98 -15.10
CA ALA A 3 -8.63 -10.76 -14.33
C ALA A 3 -9.46 -9.88 -13.38
N GLU A 4 -9.44 -8.56 -13.60
CA GLU A 4 -10.13 -7.61 -12.74
C GLU A 4 -11.63 -7.60 -13.03
N LEU A 5 -12.40 -7.84 -11.98
CA LEU A 5 -13.85 -7.71 -12.01
C LEU A 5 -14.23 -6.23 -12.06
N HIS A 6 -15.35 -5.91 -12.71
CA HIS A 6 -15.85 -4.53 -12.83
C HIS A 6 -17.36 -4.45 -12.60
N GLY A 7 -17.83 -3.31 -12.10
CA GLY A 7 -19.26 -3.01 -11.96
C GLY A 7 -20.03 -4.12 -11.23
N LYS A 8 -21.06 -4.66 -11.88
CA LYS A 8 -21.97 -5.69 -11.31
C LYS A 8 -21.27 -6.98 -10.91
N ASP A 9 -20.14 -7.30 -11.53
CA ASP A 9 -19.39 -8.52 -11.20
C ASP A 9 -18.70 -8.38 -9.84
N ILE A 10 -18.20 -7.18 -9.52
CA ILE A 10 -17.68 -6.86 -8.18
C ILE A 10 -18.78 -7.01 -7.14
N ASP A 11 -19.98 -6.48 -7.42
CA ASP A 11 -21.10 -6.51 -6.47
C ASP A 11 -21.57 -7.93 -6.19
N THR A 12 -21.59 -8.78 -7.22
CA THR A 12 -21.97 -10.19 -7.11
C THR A 12 -20.96 -10.97 -6.28
N VAL A 13 -19.66 -10.78 -6.51
CA VAL A 13 -18.61 -11.42 -5.72
C VAL A 13 -18.59 -10.89 -4.28
N GLU A 14 -18.84 -9.60 -4.07
CA GLU A 14 -18.96 -9.03 -2.72
C GLU A 14 -20.09 -9.71 -1.94
N LEU A 15 -21.27 -9.88 -2.57
CA LEU A 15 -22.42 -10.53 -1.94
C LEU A 15 -22.10 -11.95 -1.51
N TYR A 16 -21.55 -12.78 -2.41
CA TYR A 16 -21.20 -14.16 -2.09
C TYR A 16 -20.16 -14.27 -0.97
N LEU A 17 -19.20 -13.35 -0.91
CA LEU A 17 -18.21 -13.35 0.16
C LEU A 17 -18.78 -12.89 1.50
N ARG A 18 -19.77 -12.01 1.50
CA ARG A 18 -20.52 -11.65 2.72
C ARG A 18 -21.30 -12.84 3.25
N GLU A 19 -21.98 -13.58 2.38
CA GLU A 19 -22.69 -14.81 2.75
C GLU A 19 -21.72 -15.87 3.27
N LEU A 20 -20.61 -16.10 2.56
CA LEU A 20 -19.58 -17.05 2.98
C LEU A 20 -18.97 -16.66 4.33
N ARG A 21 -18.74 -15.37 4.58
CA ARG A 21 -18.30 -14.89 5.90
C ARG A 21 -19.33 -15.13 6.99
N ALA A 22 -20.62 -14.99 6.68
CA ALA A 22 -21.67 -15.30 7.66
C ALA A 22 -21.65 -16.78 8.06
N SER A 23 -21.40 -17.68 7.09
CA SER A 23 -21.25 -19.12 7.34
C SER A 23 -19.92 -19.49 8.01
N TYR A 24 -18.83 -18.76 7.74
CA TYR A 24 -17.48 -19.09 8.19
C TYR A 24 -16.72 -17.85 8.75
N PRO A 25 -17.20 -17.24 9.85
CA PRO A 25 -16.72 -15.93 10.30
C PRO A 25 -15.27 -15.90 10.79
N LYS A 26 -14.71 -17.06 11.16
CA LYS A 26 -13.30 -17.18 11.59
C LYS A 26 -12.33 -17.42 10.43
N ASN A 27 -12.83 -17.91 9.29
CA ASN A 27 -12.02 -18.33 8.16
C ASN A 27 -12.03 -17.29 7.05
N VAL A 28 -13.11 -16.52 6.93
CA VAL A 28 -13.28 -15.54 5.86
C VAL A 28 -13.14 -14.13 6.41
N ARG A 29 -12.00 -13.50 6.11
CA ARG A 29 -11.83 -12.06 6.31
C ARG A 29 -12.46 -11.32 5.14
N PHE A 30 -13.22 -10.28 5.45
CA PHE A 30 -13.89 -9.48 4.43
C PHE A 30 -13.76 -8.01 4.79
N TYR A 31 -13.22 -7.23 3.86
CA TYR A 31 -12.97 -5.80 4.01
C TYR A 31 -13.85 -5.06 3.01
N THR A 32 -14.92 -4.41 3.48
CA THR A 32 -15.85 -3.63 2.63
C THR A 32 -15.13 -2.56 1.81
N HIS A 33 -14.16 -1.89 2.43
CA HIS A 33 -13.34 -0.85 1.78
C HIS A 33 -12.51 -1.37 0.61
N TYR A 34 -12.18 -2.67 0.58
CA TYR A 34 -11.48 -3.28 -0.54
C TYR A 34 -12.36 -3.24 -1.81
N TYR A 35 -13.62 -3.66 -1.71
CA TYR A 35 -14.54 -3.63 -2.86
C TYR A 35 -14.89 -2.20 -3.28
N GLU A 36 -15.03 -1.28 -2.31
CA GLU A 36 -15.23 0.13 -2.58
C GLU A 36 -14.05 0.75 -3.34
N PHE A 37 -12.80 0.41 -2.97
CA PHE A 37 -11.60 0.85 -3.67
C PHE A 37 -11.61 0.40 -5.14
N TYR A 38 -11.93 -0.86 -5.41
CA TYR A 38 -12.00 -1.39 -6.77
C TYR A 38 -13.14 -0.77 -7.60
N ARG A 39 -14.31 -0.51 -6.99
CA ARG A 39 -15.42 0.19 -7.67
C ARG A 39 -15.05 1.60 -8.10
N ASN A 40 -14.28 2.30 -7.29
CA ASN A 40 -13.82 3.66 -7.60
C ASN A 40 -12.61 3.69 -8.54
N GLY A 41 -12.23 2.54 -9.10
CA GLY A 41 -11.14 2.43 -10.05
C GLY A 41 -9.76 2.39 -9.41
N GLY A 42 -9.64 2.33 -8.09
CA GLY A 42 -8.36 2.28 -7.38
C GLY A 42 -7.96 3.63 -6.78
N PHE A 43 -6.66 3.90 -6.74
CA PHE A 43 -6.14 5.14 -6.15
C PHE A 43 -6.60 6.38 -6.95
N GLY A 44 -6.99 7.42 -6.23
CA GLY A 44 -7.58 8.64 -6.75
C GLY A 44 -7.84 9.66 -5.66
N LYS A 45 -8.72 10.66 -5.91
CA LYS A 45 -9.03 11.69 -4.91
C LYS A 45 -9.64 11.11 -3.63
N GLN A 46 -10.49 10.10 -3.75
CA GLN A 46 -11.14 9.43 -2.61
C GLN A 46 -10.18 8.50 -1.87
N PHE A 47 -9.34 7.77 -2.62
CA PHE A 47 -8.34 6.85 -2.08
C PHE A 47 -6.94 7.31 -2.48
N PRO A 48 -6.30 8.23 -1.75
CA PRO A 48 -4.96 8.67 -2.10
C PRO A 48 -3.93 7.55 -1.85
N CYS A 49 -2.96 7.41 -2.75
CA CYS A 49 -1.79 6.59 -2.48
C CYS A 49 -0.93 7.28 -1.42
N ARG A 50 -0.69 6.63 -0.28
CA ARG A 50 0.11 7.17 0.84
C ARG A 50 1.50 6.52 0.95
N HIS A 51 1.89 5.72 -0.04
CA HIS A 51 3.15 4.99 0.02
C HIS A 51 4.37 5.92 0.21
N PRO A 52 4.58 6.99 -0.58
CA PRO A 52 5.78 7.79 -0.44
C PRO A 52 5.94 8.49 0.92
N SER A 53 4.86 8.87 1.61
CA SER A 53 4.94 9.49 2.95
C SER A 53 4.88 8.51 4.12
N ARG A 54 4.33 7.30 3.94
CA ARG A 54 4.05 6.36 5.05
C ARG A 54 4.80 5.05 4.97
N LEU A 55 5.31 4.68 3.81
CA LEU A 55 5.90 3.37 3.56
C LEU A 55 7.28 3.52 2.94
N ILE A 56 8.16 2.58 3.25
CA ILE A 56 9.51 2.51 2.71
C ILE A 56 9.61 1.25 1.87
N SER A 57 9.87 1.39 0.58
CA SER A 57 10.15 0.25 -0.29
C SER A 57 11.65 -0.04 -0.30
N MET A 58 12.08 -1.02 0.48
CA MET A 58 13.45 -1.53 0.46
C MET A 58 13.57 -2.76 -0.45
N LYS A 59 14.56 -2.78 -1.35
CA LYS A 59 14.87 -3.92 -2.21
C LYS A 59 15.86 -4.87 -1.53
N PRO A 60 16.04 -6.12 -2.03
CA PRO A 60 16.94 -7.10 -1.43
C PRO A 60 18.42 -6.65 -1.33
N ASP A 61 18.83 -5.71 -2.18
CA ASP A 61 20.16 -5.11 -2.13
C ASP A 61 20.26 -3.94 -1.12
N GLY A 62 19.23 -3.71 -0.31
CA GLY A 62 19.17 -2.64 0.67
C GLY A 62 18.86 -1.25 0.10
N SER A 63 18.65 -1.13 -1.21
CA SER A 63 18.28 0.16 -1.80
C SER A 63 16.85 0.56 -1.47
N ILE A 64 16.64 1.83 -1.17
CA ILE A 64 15.34 2.44 -0.91
C ILE A 64 14.80 3.03 -2.21
N HIS A 65 13.60 2.62 -2.60
CA HIS A 65 12.90 3.07 -3.81
C HIS A 65 11.71 3.96 -3.44
N LEU A 66 11.52 5.04 -4.21
CA LEU A 66 10.41 5.97 -4.08
C LEU A 66 9.84 6.33 -5.47
N PRO A 67 8.53 6.64 -5.60
CA PRO A 67 7.55 6.75 -4.51
C PRO A 67 6.96 5.42 -4.07
N CYS A 68 7.23 4.31 -4.77
CA CYS A 68 6.74 2.99 -4.35
C CYS A 68 7.61 1.83 -4.86
N ALA A 69 7.24 0.62 -4.46
CA ALA A 69 7.94 -0.60 -4.85
C ALA A 69 7.86 -0.96 -6.34
N PHE A 70 6.86 -0.43 -7.04
CA PHE A 70 6.53 -0.79 -8.43
C PHE A 70 7.03 0.23 -9.45
N VAL A 71 7.04 1.52 -9.08
CA VAL A 71 7.48 2.62 -9.94
C VAL A 71 8.53 3.42 -9.19
N THR A 72 9.73 3.50 -9.75
CA THR A 72 10.90 4.14 -9.13
C THR A 72 11.23 5.46 -9.83
N LEU A 73 11.08 6.56 -9.10
CA LEU A 73 11.55 7.91 -9.47
C LEU A 73 12.84 8.30 -8.75
N PHE A 74 13.11 7.65 -7.62
CA PHE A 74 14.32 7.82 -6.82
C PHE A 74 14.74 6.48 -6.23
N GLN A 75 16.05 6.23 -6.23
CA GLN A 75 16.67 5.11 -5.54
C GLN A 75 17.96 5.56 -4.84
N SER A 76 18.23 5.02 -3.66
CA SER A 76 19.48 5.26 -2.93
C SER A 76 19.73 4.17 -1.88
N GLN A 77 21.00 3.91 -1.57
CA GLN A 77 21.46 3.08 -0.45
C GLN A 77 22.00 3.93 0.72
N ALA A 78 21.88 5.25 0.67
CA ALA A 78 22.26 6.14 1.77
C ALA A 78 21.40 5.87 3.03
N PRO A 79 21.83 6.33 4.22
CA PRO A 79 21.01 6.27 5.41
C PRO A 79 19.62 6.87 5.18
N VAL A 80 18.57 6.21 5.71
CA VAL A 80 17.17 6.60 5.50
C VAL A 80 16.94 8.06 5.89
N GLU A 81 17.53 8.52 7.00
CA GLU A 81 17.43 9.90 7.46
C GLU A 81 17.93 10.91 6.42
N GLU A 82 19.06 10.62 5.77
CA GLU A 82 19.63 11.45 4.70
C GLU A 82 18.75 11.44 3.44
N ILE A 83 18.22 10.27 3.09
CA ILE A 83 17.30 10.10 1.95
C ILE A 83 16.09 11.01 2.13
N PHE A 84 15.41 10.93 3.28
CA PHE A 84 14.19 11.70 3.56
C PHE A 84 14.48 13.19 3.86
N ALA A 85 15.70 13.55 4.25
CA ALA A 85 16.14 14.93 4.33
C ALA A 85 16.35 15.60 2.95
N SER A 86 16.56 14.81 1.89
CA SER A 86 16.86 15.33 0.56
C SER A 86 15.68 16.08 -0.10
N ASP A 87 15.98 17.17 -0.79
CA ASP A 87 14.96 17.95 -1.51
C ASP A 87 14.23 17.15 -2.59
N LYS A 88 14.95 16.21 -3.23
CA LYS A 88 14.37 15.35 -4.26
C LYS A 88 13.27 14.46 -3.66
N VAL A 89 13.51 13.84 -2.51
CA VAL A 89 12.53 13.01 -1.82
C VAL A 89 11.38 13.86 -1.26
N LYS A 90 11.67 15.02 -0.67
CA LYS A 90 10.61 15.95 -0.21
C LYS A 90 9.66 16.36 -1.33
N ARG A 91 10.18 16.63 -2.55
CA ARG A 91 9.35 16.93 -3.73
C ARG A 91 8.51 15.74 -4.17
N ILE A 92 9.06 14.53 -4.14
CA ILE A 92 8.31 13.30 -4.41
C ILE A 92 7.16 13.19 -3.40
N ILE A 93 7.43 13.31 -2.10
CA ILE A 93 6.39 13.22 -1.05
C ILE A 93 5.32 14.31 -1.22
N ALA A 94 5.70 15.54 -1.56
CA ALA A 94 4.74 16.63 -1.75
C ALA A 94 3.75 16.36 -2.91
N GLN A 95 4.18 15.65 -3.96
CA GLN A 95 3.33 15.29 -5.10
C GLN A 95 2.25 14.24 -4.75
N GLU A 96 2.35 13.59 -3.59
CA GLU A 96 1.35 12.65 -3.09
C GLU A 96 -0.06 13.25 -3.03
N ALA A 97 -0.18 14.56 -2.75
CA ALA A 97 -1.46 15.25 -2.63
C ALA A 97 -2.25 15.31 -3.95
N THR A 98 -1.55 15.32 -5.09
CA THR A 98 -2.16 15.44 -6.43
C THR A 98 -2.07 14.15 -7.23
N LEU A 99 -1.29 13.18 -6.74
CA LEU A 99 -0.96 11.90 -7.36
C LEU A 99 -0.17 12.06 -8.67
N TRP A 100 0.66 11.06 -8.97
CA TRP A 100 1.26 10.90 -10.30
C TRP A 100 0.27 10.24 -11.25
N ASP A 101 0.47 10.40 -12.56
CA ASP A 101 -0.40 9.77 -13.55
C ASP A 101 -0.41 8.25 -13.44
N PHE A 102 0.74 7.62 -13.16
CA PHE A 102 0.81 6.17 -12.92
C PHE A 102 0.12 5.71 -11.62
N CYS A 103 -0.19 6.63 -10.70
CA CYS A 103 -0.96 6.31 -9.49
C CYS A 103 -2.46 6.37 -9.75
N LYS A 104 -2.93 7.16 -10.72
CA LYS A 104 -4.36 7.32 -10.99
C LYS A 104 -4.91 6.00 -11.53
N GLY A 105 -5.85 5.41 -10.79
CA GLY A 105 -6.44 4.12 -11.14
C GLY A 105 -5.57 2.90 -10.81
N CYS A 106 -4.44 3.10 -10.14
CA CYS A 106 -3.63 1.98 -9.65
C CYS A 106 -4.41 1.22 -8.57
N LYS A 107 -4.54 -0.10 -8.71
CA LYS A 107 -5.22 -0.98 -7.76
C LYS A 107 -4.30 -1.96 -7.05
N ILE A 108 -2.99 -1.82 -7.27
CA ILE A 108 -2.00 -2.65 -6.61
C ILE A 108 -2.15 -2.45 -5.10
N GLY A 109 -2.37 -3.56 -4.40
CA GLY A 109 -2.60 -3.61 -2.96
C GLY A 109 -1.34 -3.29 -2.13
N CYS A 110 -0.68 -2.17 -2.41
CA CYS A 110 0.51 -1.69 -1.70
C CYS A 110 0.38 -1.69 -0.16
N PRO A 111 -0.78 -1.36 0.47
CA PRO A 111 -0.91 -1.48 1.93
C PRO A 111 -0.94 -2.94 2.45
N TYR A 112 -1.09 -3.92 1.57
CA TYR A 112 -1.20 -5.34 1.90
C TYR A 112 0.06 -6.16 1.58
N GLU A 113 1.00 -5.61 0.82
CA GLU A 113 2.34 -6.16 0.68
C GLU A 113 3.21 -5.64 1.83
N VAL A 114 3.73 -6.57 2.65
CA VAL A 114 4.62 -6.39 3.81
C VAL A 114 5.14 -4.96 3.98
N SER A 115 4.32 -4.13 4.60
CA SER A 115 4.60 -2.73 4.85
C SER A 115 4.45 -2.54 6.35
N ALA A 116 5.54 -2.24 7.04
CA ALA A 116 5.50 -1.87 8.45
C ALA A 116 4.64 -0.60 8.56
N TYR A 117 3.42 -0.73 9.08
CA TYR A 117 2.51 0.40 9.25
C TYR A 117 3.11 1.36 10.28
N THR A 118 3.58 2.52 9.83
CA THR A 118 4.05 3.58 10.72
C THR A 118 2.87 4.36 11.29
N ASN A 119 2.14 3.77 12.24
CA ASN A 119 1.20 4.51 13.09
C ASN A 119 1.58 4.47 14.58
N SER A 120 2.70 3.83 14.94
CA SER A 120 3.32 3.94 16.27
C SER A 120 4.80 3.56 16.19
N PRO A 121 5.73 4.40 16.68
CA PRO A 121 7.15 4.05 16.76
C PRO A 121 7.40 2.74 17.51
N MET A 122 6.61 2.45 18.55
CA MET A 122 6.71 1.21 19.33
C MET A 122 6.26 -0.01 18.52
N LEU A 123 5.19 0.12 17.74
CA LEU A 123 4.67 -0.99 16.93
C LEU A 123 5.60 -1.31 15.75
N ALA A 124 6.25 -0.29 15.18
CA ALA A 124 7.27 -0.47 14.15
C ALA A 124 8.52 -1.19 14.71
N LEU A 125 8.95 -0.83 15.91
CA LEU A 125 10.04 -1.49 16.62
C LEU A 125 9.69 -2.96 16.95
N GLU A 126 8.52 -3.20 17.52
CA GLU A 126 8.05 -4.56 17.88
C GLU A 126 7.87 -5.45 16.64
N SER A 127 7.35 -4.90 15.54
CA SER A 127 7.24 -5.62 14.27
C SER A 127 8.61 -5.97 13.69
N GLY A 128 9.58 -5.06 13.80
CA GLY A 128 10.97 -5.30 13.39
C GLY A 128 11.65 -6.38 14.25
N LEU A 129 11.45 -6.35 15.56
CA LEU A 129 12.01 -7.35 16.48
C LEU A 129 11.39 -8.74 16.28
N ASN A 130 10.07 -8.83 16.07
CA ASN A 130 9.38 -10.09 15.71
C ASN A 130 9.88 -10.66 14.38
N PHE A 131 10.04 -9.82 13.35
CA PHE A 131 10.57 -10.25 12.05
C PHE A 131 11.99 -10.83 12.17
N LEU A 132 12.83 -10.22 12.99
CA LEU A 132 14.19 -10.68 13.28
C LEU A 132 14.26 -11.82 14.31
N ARG A 133 13.12 -12.26 14.86
CA ARG A 133 13.00 -13.28 15.92
C ARG A 133 13.83 -12.99 17.17
N ILE A 134 13.98 -11.71 17.50
CA ILE A 134 14.71 -11.26 18.68
C ILE A 134 13.83 -11.34 19.94
N ILE A 135 12.52 -11.20 19.76
CA ILE A 135 11.47 -11.42 20.76
C ILE A 135 10.45 -12.40 20.21
#